data_AF-A0A7I9YRV9-F1
#
_entry.id   AF-A0A7I9YRV9-F1
#
_cell.length_a   1.000
_cell.length_b   1.000
_cell.length_c   1.000
_cell.angle_alpha   90.00
_cell.angle_beta   90.00
_cell.angle_gamma   90.00
#
_symmetry.space_group_name_H-M   'P 1'
#
loop_
_entity.id
_entity.type
_entity.pdbx_description
1 polymer ?
#
loop_
_entity_poly.entity_id
_entity_poly.type
_entity_poly.pdbx_seq_one_letter_code
_entity_poly.pdbx_strand_id
1 'polypeptide(L)'
;MSGRYPAGVGSEGRSLIVARTGRDGLTLYICADPQNFKPTTGVLAVLDDSDAEVGSPKHFARWREWLRWSNLLQFLTVPRHGETMPLRMAEVWTRKSADVFADAHIPLSAVDSGRIDVAFAPGDGWREVLRYTDASLAPLVVELAQRGLVVPEPGAEVGPDESVWQVELAWPAAKVAVVIDDNPDREAWLTAANWKVVQAGLAHEHGALADQLFDHVGGN
;
A
#
# COMPACT_ATOMS: atom_id res chain seq x y z
N MET A 1 21.40 -15.81 13.96
CA MET A 1 21.92 -14.43 13.89
C MET A 1 20.85 -13.51 14.46
N SER A 2 21.13 -12.86 15.59
CA SER A 2 20.23 -11.87 16.20
C SER A 2 20.61 -10.49 15.68
N GLY A 3 19.84 -9.95 14.75
CA GLY A 3 19.97 -8.55 14.33
C GLY A 3 19.46 -7.63 15.45
N ARG A 4 20.26 -6.64 15.84
CA ARG A 4 19.91 -5.59 16.81
C ARG A 4 19.74 -4.27 16.07
N TYR A 5 18.52 -3.72 16.04
CA TYR A 5 18.21 -2.28 16.12
C TYR A 5 16.75 -2.15 16.64
N PRO A 6 16.39 -1.01 17.26
CA PRO A 6 15.45 -0.96 18.36
C PRO A 6 14.03 -0.90 17.78
N ALA A 7 13.24 -1.95 18.00
CA ALA A 7 11.85 -1.66 18.31
C ALA A 7 11.89 -0.68 19.48
N GLY A 8 11.31 0.52 19.32
CA GLY A 8 11.04 1.38 20.46
C GLY A 8 10.44 0.50 21.55
N VAL A 9 10.99 0.57 22.76
CA VAL A 9 10.66 -0.30 23.89
C VAL A 9 9.13 -0.48 23.97
N GLY A 10 8.61 -1.60 23.45
CA GLY A 10 7.16 -1.87 23.48
C GLY A 10 6.49 -2.61 22.31
N SER A 11 7.05 -2.75 21.10
CA SER A 11 6.35 -3.45 20.00
C SER A 11 7.02 -4.76 19.56
N GLU A 12 6.43 -5.90 19.93
CA GLU A 12 6.80 -7.23 19.43
C GLU A 12 6.15 -7.49 18.05
N GLY A 13 6.68 -6.87 17.00
CA GLY A 13 6.27 -7.19 15.63
C GLY A 13 6.69 -8.62 15.24
N ARG A 14 5.77 -9.42 14.67
CA ARG A 14 6.09 -10.74 14.11
C ARG A 14 6.37 -10.61 12.63
N SER A 15 7.48 -11.18 12.15
CA SER A 15 7.77 -11.27 10.71
C SER A 15 7.71 -12.73 10.26
N LEU A 16 7.03 -12.98 9.14
CA LEU A 16 7.04 -14.26 8.47
C LEU A 16 8.22 -14.28 7.49
N ILE A 17 9.04 -15.34 7.53
CA ILE A 17 10.08 -15.60 6.52
C ILE A 17 9.86 -16.99 5.97
N VAL A 18 9.81 -17.11 4.65
CA VAL A 18 9.47 -18.34 3.96
C VAL A 18 10.47 -18.62 2.85
N ALA A 19 11.20 -19.72 2.98
CA ALA A 19 12.06 -20.22 1.92
C ALA A 19 11.21 -20.79 0.77
N ARG A 20 11.60 -20.46 -0.45
CA ARG A 20 11.03 -20.94 -1.71
C ARG A 20 12.16 -21.31 -2.65
N THR A 21 11.83 -22.17 -3.60
CA THR A 21 12.75 -22.62 -4.62
C THR A 21 12.17 -22.25 -5.97
N GLY A 22 12.95 -21.51 -6.75
CA GLY A 22 12.66 -21.20 -8.15
C GLY A 22 12.64 -22.46 -9.01
N ARG A 23 12.20 -22.30 -10.26
CA ARG A 23 12.02 -23.40 -11.21
C ARG A 23 13.30 -24.20 -11.44
N ASP A 24 14.44 -23.50 -11.47
CA ASP A 24 15.76 -24.05 -11.75
C ASP A 24 16.59 -24.19 -10.46
N GLY A 25 15.93 -24.18 -9.30
CA GLY A 25 16.56 -24.44 -8.01
C GLY A 25 17.23 -23.22 -7.38
N LEU A 26 16.92 -22.00 -7.82
CA LEU A 26 17.34 -20.76 -7.15
C LEU A 26 16.65 -20.63 -5.79
N THR A 27 17.40 -20.24 -4.75
CA THR A 27 16.81 -19.99 -3.43
C THR A 27 16.19 -18.60 -3.37
N LEU A 28 14.93 -18.55 -2.95
CA LEU A 28 14.19 -17.32 -2.70
C LEU A 28 13.76 -17.31 -1.23
N TYR A 29 13.80 -16.15 -0.59
CA TYR A 29 13.15 -15.93 0.69
C TYR A 29 12.09 -14.87 0.51
N ILE A 30 10.86 -15.19 0.91
CA ILE A 30 9.76 -14.24 0.95
C ILE A 30 9.58 -13.83 2.41
N CYS A 31 9.53 -12.53 2.67
CA CYS A 31 9.25 -12.01 4.01
C CYS A 31 8.13 -11.00 3.99
N ALA A 32 7.36 -10.95 5.08
CA ALA A 32 6.28 -9.99 5.24
C ALA A 32 5.86 -9.91 6.71
N ASP A 33 5.15 -8.85 7.09
CA ASP A 33 4.26 -8.89 8.24
C ASP A 33 3.07 -9.83 7.90
N PRO A 34 2.84 -10.92 8.65
CA PRO A 34 1.74 -11.84 8.39
C PRO A 34 0.35 -11.18 8.56
N GLN A 35 0.24 -10.13 9.37
CA GLN A 35 -0.98 -9.35 9.56
C GLN A 35 -1.14 -8.25 8.51
N ASN A 36 -0.04 -7.82 7.87
CA ASN A 36 -0.04 -6.74 6.88
C ASN A 36 0.84 -7.04 5.65
N PHE A 37 0.65 -8.18 5.00
CA PHE A 37 1.62 -8.69 4.02
C PHE A 37 1.63 -7.92 2.69
N LYS A 38 0.49 -7.38 2.24
CA LYS A 38 0.39 -6.71 0.92
C LYS A 38 1.33 -5.51 0.77
N PRO A 39 1.46 -4.59 1.74
CA PRO A 39 2.43 -3.50 1.67
C PRO A 39 3.83 -3.88 2.15
N THR A 40 4.00 -4.96 2.91
CA THR A 40 5.29 -5.33 3.53
C THR A 40 6.00 -6.51 2.85
N THR A 41 5.47 -7.01 1.72
CA THR A 41 6.08 -8.13 1.00
C THR A 41 7.46 -7.73 0.49
N GLY A 42 8.47 -8.45 0.97
CA GLY A 42 9.83 -8.43 0.46
C GLY A 42 10.22 -9.77 -0.14
N VAL A 43 11.08 -9.74 -1.15
CA VAL A 43 11.68 -10.95 -1.73
C VAL A 43 13.19 -10.79 -1.80
N LEU A 44 13.90 -11.78 -1.27
CA LEU A 44 15.34 -11.94 -1.40
C LEU A 44 15.65 -13.12 -2.33
N ALA A 45 16.36 -12.87 -3.42
CA ALA A 45 16.88 -13.90 -4.30
C ALA A 45 18.37 -14.11 -4.05
N VAL A 46 18.81 -15.35 -3.80
CA VAL A 46 20.21 -15.66 -3.47
C VAL A 46 20.78 -16.68 -4.46
N LEU A 47 21.81 -16.28 -5.19
CA LEU A 47 22.61 -17.16 -6.04
C LEU A 47 23.80 -17.72 -5.23
N ASP A 48 23.99 -19.04 -5.22
CA ASP A 48 25.20 -19.64 -4.64
C ASP A 48 26.36 -19.52 -5.64
N ASP A 49 27.28 -18.60 -5.37
CA ASP A 49 28.48 -18.31 -6.15
C ASP A 49 29.76 -18.85 -5.49
N SER A 50 29.63 -19.90 -4.68
CA SER A 50 30.78 -20.63 -4.15
C SER A 50 31.58 -21.31 -5.27
N ASP A 51 32.89 -21.41 -5.07
CA ASP A 51 33.81 -21.95 -6.10
C ASP A 51 33.48 -23.41 -6.48
N ALA A 52 32.79 -24.14 -5.61
CA ALA A 52 32.32 -25.50 -5.86
C ALA A 52 31.07 -25.58 -6.78
N GLU A 53 30.26 -24.51 -6.84
CA GLU A 53 29.04 -24.48 -7.66
C GLU A 53 29.26 -23.76 -9.00
N VAL A 54 30.08 -22.70 -9.02
CA VAL A 54 30.33 -21.86 -10.19
C VAL A 54 30.86 -22.67 -11.37
N GLY A 55 30.29 -22.44 -12.55
CA GLY A 55 30.67 -23.14 -13.78
C GLY A 55 29.94 -24.47 -14.01
N SER A 56 29.21 -24.99 -13.02
CA SER A 56 28.35 -26.15 -13.22
C SER A 56 27.11 -25.81 -14.08
N PRO A 57 26.52 -26.78 -14.81
CA PRO A 57 25.27 -26.58 -15.53
C PRO A 57 24.12 -26.11 -14.62
N LYS A 58 24.09 -26.60 -13.38
CA LYS A 58 23.12 -26.21 -12.34
C LYS A 58 23.28 -24.74 -11.95
N HIS A 59 24.51 -24.28 -11.74
CA HIS A 59 24.79 -22.88 -11.48
C HIS A 59 24.38 -22.00 -12.67
N PHE A 60 24.66 -22.41 -13.91
CA PHE A 60 24.26 -21.66 -15.09
C PHE A 60 22.73 -21.49 -15.18
N ALA A 61 21.96 -22.54 -14.87
CA ALA A 61 20.50 -22.47 -14.83
C ALA A 61 20.01 -21.52 -13.72
N ARG A 62 20.57 -21.63 -12.51
CA ARG A 62 20.27 -20.74 -11.38
C ARG A 62 20.63 -19.28 -11.65
N TRP A 63 21.74 -19.02 -12.33
CA TRP A 63 22.18 -17.67 -12.71
C TRP A 63 21.19 -17.02 -13.69
N ARG A 64 20.70 -17.76 -14.69
CA ARG A 64 19.64 -17.28 -15.59
C ARG A 64 18.35 -16.99 -14.83
N GLU A 65 17.99 -17.86 -13.89
CA GLU A 65 16.81 -17.63 -13.05
C GLU A 65 16.99 -16.42 -12.12
N TRP A 66 18.20 -16.19 -11.59
CA TRP A 66 18.54 -15.04 -10.76
C TRP A 66 18.39 -13.72 -11.52
N LEU A 67 18.89 -13.64 -12.76
CA LEU A 67 18.66 -12.50 -13.66
C LEU A 67 17.18 -12.30 -14.01
N ARG A 68 16.44 -13.40 -14.18
CA ARG A 68 14.99 -13.33 -14.43
C ARG A 68 14.27 -12.72 -13.23
N TRP A 69 14.61 -13.15 -12.02
CA TRP A 69 14.01 -12.61 -10.80
C TRP A 69 14.44 -11.17 -10.55
N SER A 70 15.68 -10.75 -10.84
CA SER A 70 16.06 -9.34 -10.69
C SER A 70 15.20 -8.41 -11.55
N ASN A 71 14.91 -8.81 -12.79
CA ASN A 71 14.04 -8.05 -13.70
C ASN A 71 12.56 -8.04 -13.27
N LEU A 72 12.10 -9.07 -12.57
CA LEU A 72 10.71 -9.14 -12.08
C LEU A 72 10.55 -8.38 -10.76
N LEU A 73 11.49 -8.55 -9.84
CA LEU A 73 11.41 -8.01 -8.49
C LEU A 73 11.60 -6.49 -8.46
N GLN A 74 12.21 -5.87 -9.47
CA GLN A 74 12.27 -4.40 -9.59
C GLN A 74 10.87 -3.74 -9.59
N PHE A 75 9.81 -4.47 -9.95
CA PHE A 75 8.43 -3.97 -9.93
C PHE A 75 7.72 -4.18 -8.59
N LEU A 76 8.36 -4.89 -7.64
CA LEU A 76 7.81 -5.10 -6.31
C LEU A 76 7.89 -3.82 -5.48
N THR A 77 8.98 -3.05 -5.63
CA THR A 77 9.18 -1.75 -4.97
C THR A 77 8.26 -0.72 -5.63
N VAL A 78 7.10 -0.47 -5.04
CA VAL A 78 6.21 0.62 -5.46
C VAL A 78 6.44 1.80 -4.51
N PRO A 79 7.00 2.93 -4.97
CA PRO A 79 7.09 4.15 -4.16
C PRO A 79 5.68 4.58 -3.75
N ARG A 80 5.51 4.95 -2.48
CA ARG A 80 4.28 5.59 -1.99
C ARG A 80 4.59 7.05 -1.69
N HIS A 81 3.68 7.93 -2.06
CA HIS A 81 3.77 9.34 -1.69
C HIS A 81 3.67 9.47 -0.16
N GLY A 82 4.55 10.28 0.45
CA GLY A 82 4.57 10.52 1.90
C GLY A 82 5.35 9.51 2.75
N GLU A 83 5.78 8.38 2.19
CA GLU A 83 6.60 7.38 2.89
C GLU A 83 8.09 7.63 2.65
N THR A 84 8.88 7.69 3.72
CA THR A 84 10.33 7.93 3.64
C THR A 84 11.09 6.78 2.96
N MET A 85 10.56 5.55 3.02
CA MET A 85 11.10 4.38 2.32
C MET A 85 10.00 3.40 1.88
N PRO A 86 10.13 2.74 0.71
CA PRO A 86 9.20 1.71 0.29
C PRO A 86 9.21 0.52 1.26
N LEU A 87 8.03 0.16 1.79
CA LEU A 87 7.83 -0.99 2.68
C LEU A 87 7.86 -2.35 1.94
N ARG A 88 7.84 -2.31 0.61
CA ARG A 88 8.14 -3.46 -0.25
C ARG A 88 9.60 -3.39 -0.66
N MET A 89 10.29 -4.53 -0.59
CA MET A 89 11.70 -4.61 -0.96
C MET A 89 11.97 -5.74 -1.94
N ALA A 90 12.99 -5.55 -2.76
CA ALA A 90 13.54 -6.54 -3.66
C ALA A 90 15.06 -6.56 -3.47
N GLU A 91 15.57 -7.65 -2.91
CA GLU A 91 16.99 -7.84 -2.68
C GLU A 91 17.50 -9.00 -3.53
N VAL A 92 18.61 -8.79 -4.21
CA VAL A 92 19.12 -9.74 -5.21
C VAL A 92 20.62 -9.94 -4.96
N TRP A 93 20.95 -11.00 -4.25
CA TRP A 93 22.28 -11.22 -3.68
C TRP A 93 22.97 -12.44 -4.31
N THR A 94 24.27 -12.47 -4.12
CA THR A 94 25.09 -13.67 -4.21
C THR A 94 25.45 -14.14 -2.81
N ARG A 95 25.86 -15.39 -2.64
CA ARG A 95 26.28 -15.91 -1.34
C ARG A 95 27.47 -15.13 -0.79
N LYS A 96 28.46 -14.80 -1.63
CA LYS A 96 29.63 -14.01 -1.23
C LYS A 96 29.32 -12.56 -0.89
N SER A 97 28.19 -12.02 -1.36
CA SER A 97 27.77 -10.66 -0.99
C SER A 97 26.99 -10.58 0.34
N ALA A 98 26.71 -11.70 1.00
CA ALA A 98 25.88 -11.73 2.21
C ALA A 98 26.40 -10.80 3.31
N ASP A 99 27.73 -10.71 3.51
CA ASP A 99 28.32 -9.86 4.55
C ASP A 99 28.16 -8.36 4.23
N VAL A 100 28.19 -7.97 2.95
CA VAL A 100 27.99 -6.58 2.50
C VAL A 100 26.59 -6.08 2.85
N PHE A 101 25.62 -7.01 2.87
CA PHE A 101 24.22 -6.69 3.12
C PHE A 101 23.72 -7.16 4.48
N ALA A 102 24.57 -7.75 5.32
CA ALA A 102 24.22 -8.11 6.70
C ALA A 102 23.83 -6.88 7.54
N ASP A 103 24.38 -5.71 7.17
CA ASP A 103 24.08 -4.41 7.76
C ASP A 103 22.96 -3.66 7.00
N ALA A 104 22.44 -4.21 5.90
CA ALA A 104 21.35 -3.60 5.16
C ALA A 104 20.05 -3.68 5.97
N HIS A 105 19.39 -2.54 6.13
CA HIS A 105 18.11 -2.48 6.83
C HIS A 105 17.03 -3.16 5.99
N ILE A 106 16.39 -4.18 6.54
CA ILE A 106 15.16 -4.73 5.97
C ILE A 106 14.02 -3.80 6.38
N PRO A 107 13.35 -3.10 5.45
CA PRO A 107 12.25 -2.18 5.77
C PRO A 107 10.97 -2.96 6.12
N LEU A 108 11.01 -3.72 7.22
CA LEU A 108 9.84 -4.27 7.92
C LEU A 108 9.43 -3.37 9.11
N SER A 109 9.95 -2.15 9.17
CA SER A 109 9.87 -1.27 10.35
C SER A 109 8.62 -0.41 10.47
N ALA A 110 7.61 -0.58 9.60
CA ALA A 110 6.29 -0.03 9.86
C ALA A 110 5.49 -1.03 10.70
N VAL A 111 5.64 -0.93 12.03
CA VAL A 111 4.65 -1.48 12.95
C VAL A 111 3.46 -0.53 12.93
N ASP A 112 2.71 -0.51 11.84
CA ASP A 112 1.38 0.09 11.94
C ASP A 112 0.50 -0.92 12.67
N SER A 113 0.20 -0.61 13.92
CA SER A 113 -0.74 -1.35 14.76
C SER A 113 -2.20 -1.25 14.27
N GLY A 114 -2.45 -0.57 13.15
CA GLY A 114 -3.70 -0.61 12.42
C GLY A 114 -4.01 -2.02 11.92
N ARG A 115 -5.03 -2.64 12.48
CA ARG A 115 -5.57 -3.93 12.06
C ARG A 115 -6.06 -3.83 10.60
N ILE A 116 -5.26 -4.25 9.63
CA ILE A 116 -5.78 -4.45 8.26
C ILE A 116 -6.56 -5.77 8.27
N ASP A 117 -7.89 -5.68 8.33
CA ASP A 117 -8.75 -6.86 8.18
C ASP A 117 -8.62 -7.40 6.74
N VAL A 118 -7.73 -8.39 6.57
CA VAL A 118 -7.53 -9.17 5.33
C VAL A 118 -8.81 -9.91 4.88
N ALA A 119 -9.82 -9.99 5.75
CA ALA A 119 -11.14 -10.54 5.44
C ALA A 119 -12.02 -9.61 4.59
N PHE A 120 -11.72 -8.31 4.50
CA PHE A 120 -12.51 -7.39 3.72
C PHE A 120 -11.99 -7.30 2.28
N ALA A 121 -12.61 -8.07 1.38
CA ALA A 121 -12.56 -7.77 -0.05
C ALA A 121 -13.68 -6.76 -0.32
N PRO A 122 -13.37 -5.51 -0.68
CA PRO A 122 -14.41 -4.55 -1.03
C PRO A 122 -15.21 -5.10 -2.21
N GLY A 123 -16.54 -4.96 -2.16
CA GLY A 123 -17.40 -5.28 -3.30
C GLY A 123 -16.99 -4.51 -4.56
N ASP A 124 -17.47 -4.94 -5.73
CA ASP A 124 -17.00 -4.40 -7.02
C ASP A 124 -17.08 -2.87 -7.13
N GLY A 125 -18.12 -2.24 -6.57
CA GLY A 125 -18.25 -0.78 -6.53
C GLY A 125 -17.14 -0.09 -5.72
N TRP A 126 -16.73 -0.65 -4.58
CA TRP A 126 -15.65 -0.08 -3.76
C TRP A 126 -14.26 -0.30 -4.38
N ARG A 127 -14.08 -1.37 -5.19
CA ARG A 127 -12.86 -1.56 -5.99
C ARG A 127 -12.71 -0.52 -7.09
N GLU A 128 -13.82 -0.06 -7.65
CA GLU A 128 -13.84 1.01 -8.63
C GLU A 128 -13.48 2.35 -8.00
N VAL A 129 -14.03 2.65 -6.82
CA VAL A 129 -13.65 3.83 -6.02
C VAL A 129 -12.14 3.85 -5.76
N LEU A 130 -11.56 2.76 -5.26
CA LEU A 130 -10.11 2.65 -5.04
C LEU A 130 -9.26 2.80 -6.31
N ARG A 131 -9.83 2.60 -7.51
CA ARG A 131 -9.12 2.72 -8.78
C ARG A 131 -9.07 4.15 -9.28
N TYR A 132 -10.14 4.92 -9.04
CA TYR A 132 -10.34 6.24 -9.65
C TYR A 132 -10.17 7.41 -8.68
N THR A 133 -10.08 7.14 -7.38
CA THR A 133 -9.77 8.16 -6.36
C THR A 133 -8.28 8.24 -6.08
N ASP A 134 -7.80 9.41 -5.63
CA ASP A 134 -6.41 9.59 -5.20
C ASP A 134 -5.96 8.54 -4.15
N ALA A 135 -4.72 8.05 -4.31
CA ALA A 135 -4.19 6.97 -3.50
C ALA A 135 -4.06 7.32 -2.01
N SER A 136 -3.95 8.61 -1.66
CA SER A 136 -3.93 9.09 -0.27
C SER A 136 -5.23 8.80 0.48
N LEU A 137 -6.34 8.65 -0.24
CA LEU A 137 -7.65 8.34 0.36
C LEU A 137 -7.91 6.85 0.51
N ALA A 138 -7.01 5.97 0.07
CA ALA A 138 -7.22 4.53 0.16
C ALA A 138 -7.54 4.03 1.60
N PRO A 139 -6.89 4.51 2.68
CA PRO A 139 -7.25 4.13 4.04
C PRO A 139 -8.69 4.52 4.40
N LEU A 140 -9.08 5.76 4.07
CA LEU A 140 -10.45 6.24 4.28
C LEU A 140 -11.46 5.40 3.49
N VAL A 141 -11.22 5.15 2.20
CA VAL A 141 -12.14 4.36 1.36
C VAL A 141 -12.33 2.95 1.90
N VAL A 142 -11.26 2.30 2.38
CA VAL A 142 -11.36 0.98 3.03
C VAL A 142 -12.21 1.05 4.29
N GLU A 143 -12.02 2.08 5.11
CA GLU A 143 -12.79 2.26 6.34
C GLU A 143 -14.28 2.53 6.07
N LEU A 144 -14.60 3.37 5.08
CA LEU A 144 -15.98 3.64 4.67
C LEU A 144 -16.67 2.36 4.17
N ALA A 145 -15.93 1.54 3.41
CA ALA A 145 -16.43 0.28 2.90
C ALA A 145 -16.68 -0.74 4.03
N GLN A 146 -15.80 -0.81 5.02
CA GLN A 146 -15.97 -1.67 6.20
C GLN A 146 -17.17 -1.25 7.06
N ARG A 147 -17.43 0.05 7.16
CA ARG A 147 -18.59 0.62 7.86
C ARG A 147 -19.90 0.47 7.07
N GLY A 148 -19.84 -0.03 5.84
CA GLY A 148 -21.01 -0.30 5.02
C GLY A 148 -21.72 0.97 4.53
N LEU A 149 -20.98 2.07 4.31
CA LEU A 149 -21.58 3.24 3.69
C LEU A 149 -22.12 2.91 2.29
N VAL A 150 -23.05 3.73 1.82
CA VAL A 150 -23.40 3.78 0.40
C VAL A 150 -22.12 4.06 -0.41
N VAL A 151 -21.94 3.34 -1.52
CA VAL A 151 -20.76 3.50 -2.39
C VAL A 151 -20.76 4.92 -3.00
N PRO A 152 -19.69 5.72 -2.83
CA PRO A 152 -19.58 7.03 -3.45
C PRO A 152 -19.32 6.94 -4.96
N GLU A 153 -19.60 8.02 -5.67
CA GLU A 153 -19.12 8.26 -7.02
C GLU A 153 -17.67 8.80 -6.94
N PRO A 154 -16.66 8.09 -7.49
CA PRO A 154 -15.29 8.56 -7.48
C PRO A 154 -15.04 9.58 -8.58
N GLY A 155 -14.31 10.65 -8.28
CA GLY A 155 -13.93 11.64 -9.28
C GLY A 155 -15.12 12.38 -9.90
N ALA A 156 -16.20 12.56 -9.14
CA ALA A 156 -17.43 13.17 -9.63
C ALA A 156 -17.22 14.63 -10.06
N GLU A 157 -17.90 15.02 -11.12
CA GLU A 157 -17.88 16.36 -11.68
C GLU A 157 -19.01 17.21 -11.06
N VAL A 158 -18.65 18.35 -10.46
CA VAL A 158 -19.56 19.29 -9.80
C VAL A 158 -19.32 20.71 -10.28
N GLY A 159 -20.34 21.56 -10.23
CA GLY A 159 -20.23 22.97 -10.57
C GLY A 159 -21.24 23.42 -11.63
N PRO A 160 -21.26 24.72 -11.97
CA PRO A 160 -22.10 25.25 -13.03
C PRO A 160 -21.57 24.84 -14.42
N ASP A 161 -22.40 24.98 -15.46
CA ASP A 161 -22.09 24.54 -16.84
C ASP A 161 -20.72 25.01 -17.38
N GLU A 162 -20.25 26.19 -16.97
CA GLU A 162 -18.98 26.78 -17.40
C GLU A 162 -17.79 26.50 -16.46
N SER A 163 -18.01 25.87 -15.30
CA SER A 163 -16.96 25.54 -14.33
C SER A 163 -17.24 24.18 -13.72
N VAL A 164 -16.58 23.16 -14.27
CA VAL A 164 -16.68 21.78 -13.78
C VAL A 164 -15.44 21.46 -12.96
N TRP A 165 -15.64 21.17 -11.68
CA TRP A 165 -14.61 20.74 -10.76
C TRP A 165 -14.76 19.26 -10.46
N GLN A 166 -13.62 18.58 -10.37
CA GLN A 166 -13.58 17.19 -9.92
C GLN A 166 -13.48 17.15 -8.39
N VAL A 167 -14.28 16.29 -7.76
CA VAL A 167 -14.16 15.95 -6.33
C VAL A 167 -13.81 14.46 -6.19
N GLU A 168 -13.06 14.12 -5.14
CA GLU A 168 -12.48 12.79 -4.98
C GLU A 168 -13.54 11.71 -4.76
N LEU A 169 -14.51 12.01 -3.89
CA LEU A 169 -15.67 11.17 -3.59
C LEU A 169 -16.92 12.05 -3.50
N ALA A 170 -18.02 11.61 -4.08
CA ALA A 170 -19.30 12.29 -3.96
C ALA A 170 -20.45 11.33 -3.61
N TRP A 171 -21.39 11.84 -2.82
CA TRP A 171 -22.73 11.28 -2.64
C TRP A 171 -23.76 12.32 -3.09
N PRO A 172 -24.13 12.35 -4.38
CA PRO A 172 -25.02 13.38 -4.91
C PRO A 172 -26.39 13.44 -4.22
N ALA A 173 -26.93 12.27 -3.85
CA ALA A 173 -28.20 12.19 -3.14
C ALA A 173 -28.15 12.81 -1.73
N ALA A 174 -27.04 12.65 -1.02
CA ALA A 174 -26.82 13.24 0.31
C ALA A 174 -26.19 14.65 0.26
N LYS A 175 -25.82 15.12 -0.94
CA LYS A 175 -25.03 16.32 -1.18
C LYS A 175 -23.77 16.38 -0.32
N VAL A 176 -22.97 15.32 -0.32
CA VAL A 176 -21.68 15.27 0.38
C VAL A 176 -20.56 15.11 -0.64
N ALA A 177 -19.50 15.91 -0.51
CA ALA A 177 -18.30 15.83 -1.35
C ALA A 177 -17.04 15.77 -0.46
N VAL A 178 -16.10 14.91 -0.84
CA VAL A 178 -14.77 14.79 -0.22
C VAL A 178 -13.73 15.33 -1.21
N VAL A 179 -12.81 16.15 -0.69
CA VAL A 179 -11.77 16.82 -1.47
C VAL A 179 -10.44 16.75 -0.72
N ILE A 180 -9.32 16.85 -1.44
CA ILE A 180 -7.97 16.77 -0.88
C ILE A 180 -7.18 18.07 -0.98
N ASP A 181 -7.68 19.01 -1.77
CA ASP A 181 -7.05 20.29 -2.07
C ASP A 181 -7.94 21.46 -1.63
N ASP A 182 -7.32 22.63 -1.50
CA ASP A 182 -8.02 23.89 -1.24
C ASP A 182 -8.42 24.52 -2.57
N ASN A 183 -9.73 24.67 -2.78
CA ASN A 183 -10.29 25.38 -3.94
C ASN A 183 -11.48 26.23 -3.49
N PRO A 184 -11.27 27.52 -3.22
CA PRO A 184 -12.29 28.37 -2.59
C PRO A 184 -13.53 28.59 -3.48
N ASP A 185 -13.36 28.63 -4.81
CA ASP A 185 -14.49 28.83 -5.73
C ASP A 185 -15.40 27.60 -5.77
N ARG A 186 -14.79 26.40 -5.84
CA ARG A 186 -15.51 25.12 -5.74
C ARG A 186 -16.24 25.01 -4.40
N GLU A 187 -15.57 25.34 -3.30
CA GLU A 187 -16.15 25.23 -1.95
C GLU A 187 -17.29 26.23 -1.72
N ALA A 188 -17.12 27.47 -2.18
CA ALA A 188 -18.17 28.48 -2.13
C ALA A 188 -19.40 28.02 -2.93
N TRP A 189 -19.19 27.46 -4.13
CA TRP A 189 -20.29 26.93 -4.94
C TRP A 189 -20.96 25.72 -4.28
N LEU A 190 -20.19 24.75 -3.80
CA LEU A 190 -20.73 23.56 -3.10
C LEU A 190 -21.57 23.98 -1.90
N THR A 191 -21.04 24.89 -1.07
CA THR A 191 -21.75 25.42 0.10
C THR A 191 -23.04 26.13 -0.30
N ALA A 192 -23.00 27.00 -1.32
CA ALA A 192 -24.19 27.67 -1.84
C ALA A 192 -25.23 26.70 -2.41
N ALA A 193 -24.79 25.61 -3.02
CA ALA A 193 -25.63 24.52 -3.53
C ALA A 193 -26.10 23.54 -2.42
N ASN A 194 -25.82 23.85 -1.16
CA ASN A 194 -26.15 23.08 0.03
C ASN A 194 -25.48 21.69 0.05
N TRP A 195 -24.25 21.62 -0.45
CA TRP A 195 -23.37 20.49 -0.27
C TRP A 195 -22.54 20.64 1.00
N LYS A 196 -22.31 19.53 1.66
CA LYS A 196 -21.31 19.42 2.71
C LYS A 196 -19.97 19.03 2.10
N VAL A 197 -18.96 19.87 2.33
CA VAL A 197 -17.58 19.61 1.91
C VAL A 197 -16.79 19.03 3.08
N VAL A 198 -16.08 17.94 2.81
CA VAL A 198 -15.20 17.26 3.77
C VAL A 198 -13.78 17.30 3.23
N GLN A 199 -12.90 17.99 3.95
CA GLN A 199 -11.50 18.17 3.58
C GLN A 199 -10.65 17.02 4.14
N ALA A 200 -10.24 16.10 3.26
CA ALA A 200 -9.49 14.91 3.63
C ALA A 200 -7.96 15.11 3.55
N GLY A 201 -7.48 16.06 2.74
CA GLY A 201 -6.05 16.35 2.59
C GLY A 201 -5.39 16.94 3.85
N LEU A 202 -6.18 17.42 4.80
CA LEU A 202 -5.73 18.02 6.07
C LEU A 202 -5.97 17.11 7.28
N ALA A 203 -6.62 15.95 7.10
CA ALA A 203 -7.02 15.08 8.21
C ALA A 203 -5.97 14.00 8.46
N HIS A 204 -5.35 14.00 9.64
CA HIS A 204 -4.45 12.93 10.08
C HIS A 204 -5.20 11.68 10.60
N GLU A 205 -6.51 11.80 10.87
CA GLU A 205 -7.33 10.76 11.49
C GLU A 205 -8.50 10.36 10.57
N HIS A 206 -8.31 9.30 9.78
CA HIS A 206 -9.34 8.81 8.84
C HIS A 206 -10.61 8.30 9.54
N GLY A 207 -10.50 7.81 10.78
CA GLY A 207 -11.64 7.25 11.51
C GLY A 207 -12.68 8.27 11.93
N ALA A 208 -12.24 9.42 12.44
CA ALA A 208 -13.14 10.53 12.76
C ALA A 208 -13.83 11.08 11.50
N LEU A 209 -13.11 11.09 10.37
CA LEU A 209 -13.67 11.50 9.08
C LEU A 209 -14.73 10.51 8.60
N ALA A 210 -14.48 9.21 8.76
CA ALA A 210 -15.43 8.16 8.42
C ALA A 210 -16.68 8.18 9.31
N ASP A 211 -16.56 8.50 10.60
CA ASP A 211 -17.70 8.74 11.50
C ASP A 211 -18.55 9.91 10.98
N GLN A 212 -17.89 11.04 10.67
CA GLN A 212 -18.56 12.23 10.17
C GLN A 212 -19.31 11.96 8.86
N LEU A 213 -18.72 11.17 7.94
CA LEU A 213 -19.34 10.79 6.67
C LEU A 213 -20.52 9.84 6.89
N PHE A 214 -20.39 8.86 7.79
CA PHE A 214 -21.48 7.93 8.11
C PHE A 214 -22.71 8.66 8.64
N ASP A 215 -22.54 9.65 9.52
CA ASP A 215 -23.65 10.44 10.07
C ASP A 215 -24.45 11.21 9.00
N HIS A 216 -23.82 11.55 7.87
CA HIS A 216 -24.43 12.39 6.84
C HIS A 216 -24.99 11.58 5.67
N VAL A 217 -24.32 10.48 5.31
CA VAL A 217 -24.69 9.64 4.16
C VAL A 217 -25.59 8.48 4.59
N GLY A 218 -25.35 7.92 5.78
CA GLY A 218 -25.96 6.68 6.25
C GLY A 218 -25.28 5.42 5.71
N GLY A 219 -25.57 4.29 6.38
CA GLY A 219 -25.18 2.96 5.94
C GLY A 219 -26.22 2.33 5.01
N ASN A 220 -25.78 1.34 4.23
CA ASN A 220 -26.64 0.47 3.44
C ASN A 220 -27.33 -0.62 4.28
#